data_AF-A0A537I759-F1
#
_entry.id   AF-A0A537I759-F1
#
_cell.length_a   1.000
_cell.length_b   1.000
_cell.length_c   1.000
_cell.angle_alpha   90.00
_cell.angle_beta   90.00
_cell.angle_gamma   90.00
#
_symmetry.space_group_name_H-M   'P 1'
#
loop_
_entity.id
_entity.type
_entity.pdbx_description
1 polymer ?
#
loop_
_entity_poly.entity_id
_entity_poly.type
_entity_poly.pdbx_seq_one_letter_code
_entity_poly.pdbx_strand_id
1 'polypeptide(L)'
;MDFGDYLFVSNVAASWPVIAGSYKVGDPAGPVAVCALTSERLVNPLVGLPGVAIAGMVYTANLGITRIVVNITANPAIRFLLICGRDSPLFKPGQSLVALSEHGVDDEKKIVGAAGYDPVLATLSPDQIKQFRKQVEVLDWTGEEDVEVLRENISGLFARSPGVFKGDGRTAAGPIATGENFVSIRPGGQREPLVYDPKGYFVISLDREQEEIVLRHYLPDHTPAHEMRGRGATSMLLGLLREGLVTQLSHAGYLGEELAKAQTALQFGLRYDQDRPLRPSETPVKTLEAPAPVQSSEQRQPTDSQPQIPAKMPAIRQPITLQELQSAGAGSKVDLVLSVSEISGPQKFTGDFLVSDEAEPFNAFHRTQERIVAEWAPSTRIIMGVAGEIATGSMLRISGRIDENRLVHVEQLVILTKVARIVD
;
A
#
# COMPACT_ATOMS: atom_id res chain seq x y z
N MET A 1 70.35 9.40 6.98
CA MET A 1 70.05 7.98 6.71
C MET A 1 68.56 7.84 6.87
N ASP A 2 67.92 7.57 5.75
CA ASP A 2 66.48 7.54 5.54
C ASP A 2 66.04 6.08 5.64
N PHE A 3 65.00 5.79 6.41
CA PHE A 3 64.32 4.49 6.39
C PHE A 3 62.82 4.78 6.51
N GLY A 4 62.22 5.07 5.36
CA GLY A 4 60.80 4.89 5.16
C GLY A 4 60.51 3.42 4.86
N ASP A 5 59.40 2.93 5.41
CA ASP A 5 58.51 2.01 4.71
C ASP A 5 57.09 2.23 5.25
N TYR A 6 56.25 2.76 4.37
CA TYR A 6 54.82 3.01 4.56
C TYR A 6 54.04 1.99 3.72
N LEU A 7 52.99 1.42 4.33
CA LEU A 7 51.74 0.88 3.74
C LEU A 7 51.78 -0.43 2.92
N PHE A 8 50.88 -1.36 3.26
CA PHE A 8 49.55 -1.49 2.61
C PHE A 8 48.66 -2.42 3.45
N VAL A 9 47.85 -1.86 4.34
CA VAL A 9 46.66 -2.54 4.88
C VAL A 9 45.53 -2.26 3.88
N SER A 10 45.05 -3.30 3.21
CA SER A 10 43.98 -3.23 2.21
C SER A 10 42.66 -2.78 2.85
N ASN A 11 42.26 -1.54 2.56
CA ASN A 11 41.06 -0.89 3.08
C ASN A 11 39.78 -1.33 2.32
N VAL A 12 39.44 -2.63 2.39
CA VAL A 12 38.25 -3.21 1.70
C VAL A 12 36.94 -3.01 2.50
N ALA A 13 37.03 -2.71 3.80
CA ALA A 13 35.89 -2.83 4.71
C ALA A 13 34.88 -1.65 4.71
N ALA A 14 35.21 -0.46 4.21
CA ALA A 14 34.37 0.72 4.47
C ALA A 14 33.27 1.02 3.44
N SER A 15 33.20 0.32 2.29
CA SER A 15 32.27 0.69 1.19
C SER A 15 31.68 -0.48 0.38
N TRP A 16 31.84 -1.72 0.85
CA TRP A 16 31.31 -2.92 0.20
C TRP A 16 30.20 -3.56 1.07
N PRO A 17 29.06 -4.01 0.50
CA PRO A 17 28.72 -4.02 -0.94
C PRO A 17 28.38 -2.64 -1.51
N VAL A 18 28.73 -2.42 -2.78
CA VAL A 18 28.65 -1.10 -3.46
C VAL A 18 27.24 -0.75 -3.96
N ILE A 19 26.39 -1.75 -4.20
CA ILE A 19 24.99 -1.56 -4.59
C ILE A 19 24.07 -2.22 -3.57
N ALA A 20 23.11 -1.46 -3.06
CA ALA A 20 22.07 -1.93 -2.16
C ALA A 20 21.16 -2.98 -2.81
N GLY A 21 20.66 -3.91 -2.00
CA GLY A 21 19.78 -4.98 -2.44
C GLY A 21 19.26 -5.83 -1.30
N SER A 22 18.52 -6.89 -1.64
CA SER A 22 17.96 -7.84 -0.67
C SER A 22 18.99 -8.90 -0.31
N TYR A 23 19.94 -8.54 0.55
CA TYR A 23 20.99 -9.43 1.05
C TYR A 23 21.35 -9.13 2.50
N LYS A 24 22.09 -10.05 3.11
CA LYS A 24 22.82 -9.85 4.36
C LYS A 24 24.30 -10.06 4.11
N VAL A 25 25.12 -9.27 4.80
CA VAL A 25 26.57 -9.33 4.73
C VAL A 25 27.08 -10.21 5.87
N GLY A 26 27.95 -11.16 5.53
CA GLY A 26 28.66 -12.04 6.48
C GLY A 26 30.07 -11.49 6.72
N ASP A 27 31.09 -12.35 6.59
CA ASP A 27 32.50 -11.93 6.66
C ASP A 27 32.97 -11.42 5.30
N PRO A 28 33.27 -10.11 5.11
CA PRO A 28 33.72 -9.58 3.81
C PRO A 28 34.99 -10.23 3.25
N ALA A 29 35.80 -10.90 4.09
CA ALA A 29 36.96 -11.68 3.66
C ALA A 29 36.61 -13.12 3.21
N GLY A 30 35.35 -13.53 3.38
CA GLY A 30 34.83 -14.84 3.00
C GLY A 30 34.85 -15.07 1.48
N PRO A 31 35.22 -16.27 1.02
CA PRO A 31 35.27 -16.56 -0.42
C PRO A 31 33.94 -16.92 -1.06
N VAL A 32 32.86 -17.12 -0.28
CA VAL A 32 31.58 -17.60 -0.80
C VAL A 32 30.53 -16.50 -0.80
N ALA A 33 29.91 -16.26 -1.95
CA ALA A 33 28.64 -15.56 -2.09
C ALA A 33 27.52 -16.59 -2.27
N VAL A 34 26.38 -16.37 -1.60
CA VAL A 34 25.20 -17.24 -1.68
C VAL A 34 24.04 -16.51 -2.33
N CYS A 35 23.50 -17.11 -3.39
CA CYS A 35 22.30 -16.68 -4.08
C CYS A 35 21.16 -17.65 -3.74
N ALA A 36 20.30 -17.27 -2.79
CA ALA A 36 19.18 -18.08 -2.30
C ALA A 36 17.92 -18.00 -3.18
N LEU A 37 18.03 -17.44 -4.39
CA LEU A 37 16.92 -17.25 -5.34
C LEU A 37 15.69 -16.63 -4.66
N THR A 38 14.54 -17.34 -4.65
CA THR A 38 13.30 -16.88 -4.00
C THR A 38 13.08 -17.46 -2.59
N SER A 39 14.06 -18.17 -2.04
CA SER A 39 13.96 -18.88 -0.75
C SER A 39 14.53 -18.06 0.40
N GLU A 40 13.78 -17.04 0.85
CA GLU A 40 14.19 -16.11 1.92
C GLU A 40 14.68 -16.82 3.20
N ARG A 41 14.05 -17.95 3.56
CA ARG A 41 14.38 -18.76 4.74
C ARG A 41 15.84 -19.22 4.79
N LEU A 42 16.52 -19.30 3.66
CA LEU A 42 17.92 -19.73 3.55
C LEU A 42 18.91 -18.60 3.85
N VAL A 43 18.50 -17.33 3.73
CA VAL A 43 19.43 -16.19 3.84
C VAL A 43 20.06 -16.09 5.23
N ASN A 44 19.24 -16.12 6.28
CA ASN A 44 19.73 -15.95 7.66
C ASN A 44 20.62 -17.12 8.14
N PRO A 45 20.26 -18.39 7.93
CA PRO A 45 21.11 -19.49 8.35
C PRO A 45 22.45 -19.52 7.61
N LEU A 46 22.46 -19.21 6.31
CA LEU A 46 23.65 -19.35 5.48
C LEU A 46 24.63 -18.17 5.62
N VAL A 47 24.14 -16.95 5.82
CA VAL A 47 25.05 -15.77 5.96
C VAL A 47 25.94 -15.87 7.20
N GLY A 48 25.49 -16.55 8.25
CA GLY A 48 26.25 -16.73 9.50
C GLY A 48 27.33 -17.80 9.42
N LEU A 49 27.44 -18.53 8.30
CA LEU A 49 28.41 -19.60 8.15
C LEU A 49 29.83 -19.06 7.89
N PRO A 50 30.88 -19.70 8.45
CA PRO A 50 32.26 -19.36 8.13
C PRO A 50 32.52 -19.39 6.62
N GLY A 51 33.19 -18.34 6.12
CA GLY A 51 33.54 -18.21 4.71
C GLY A 51 32.45 -17.61 3.81
N VAL A 52 31.26 -17.31 4.33
CA VAL A 52 30.22 -16.61 3.56
C VAL A 52 30.38 -15.09 3.73
N ALA A 53 30.59 -14.40 2.61
CA ALA A 53 30.71 -12.95 2.58
C ALA A 53 29.39 -12.22 2.41
N ILE A 54 28.47 -12.81 1.66
CA ILE A 54 27.16 -12.23 1.37
C ILE A 54 26.19 -13.34 1.03
N ALA A 55 24.97 -13.25 1.54
CA ALA A 55 23.86 -14.11 1.14
C ALA A 55 22.64 -13.27 0.81
N GLY A 56 21.99 -13.53 -0.32
CA GLY A 56 20.85 -12.72 -0.77
C GLY A 56 19.91 -13.44 -1.72
N MET A 57 18.80 -12.77 -2.01
CA MET A 57 17.78 -13.24 -2.94
C MET A 57 17.91 -12.55 -4.30
N VAL A 58 17.38 -13.22 -5.33
CA VAL A 58 17.26 -12.64 -6.67
C VAL A 58 15.96 -13.11 -7.32
N TYR A 59 15.27 -12.16 -7.95
CA TYR A 59 13.98 -12.40 -8.58
C TYR A 59 14.01 -12.26 -10.10
N THR A 60 14.93 -11.46 -10.65
CA THR A 60 14.95 -11.13 -12.08
C THR A 60 16.30 -11.48 -12.74
N ALA A 61 16.24 -11.92 -14.00
CA ALA A 61 17.41 -12.31 -14.80
C ALA A 61 18.17 -11.12 -15.42
N ASN A 62 17.82 -9.89 -15.07
CA ASN A 62 18.43 -8.67 -15.58
C ASN A 62 19.06 -7.84 -14.44
N LEU A 63 18.29 -6.95 -13.81
CA LEU A 63 18.79 -6.04 -12.79
C LEU A 63 19.29 -6.80 -11.54
N GLY A 64 18.61 -7.87 -11.14
CA GLY A 64 19.04 -8.73 -10.04
C GLY A 64 20.44 -9.31 -10.28
N ILE A 65 20.66 -9.92 -11.45
CA ILE A 65 21.96 -10.46 -11.86
C ILE A 65 23.02 -9.35 -11.98
N THR A 66 22.65 -8.20 -12.55
CA THR A 66 23.53 -7.02 -12.65
C THR A 66 24.10 -6.64 -11.28
N ARG A 67 23.24 -6.56 -10.25
CA ARG A 67 23.65 -6.20 -8.88
C ARG A 67 24.55 -7.27 -8.25
N ILE A 68 24.27 -8.55 -8.50
CA ILE A 68 25.14 -9.67 -8.07
C ILE A 68 26.54 -9.52 -8.67
N VAL A 69 26.63 -9.32 -9.99
CA VAL A 69 27.91 -9.18 -10.71
C VAL A 69 28.70 -7.98 -10.18
N VAL A 70 28.06 -6.83 -10.01
CA VAL A 70 28.74 -5.62 -9.53
C VAL A 70 29.27 -5.81 -8.10
N ASN A 71 28.46 -6.33 -7.18
CA ASN A 71 28.91 -6.53 -5.81
C ASN A 71 30.00 -7.61 -5.71
N ILE A 72 29.93 -8.70 -6.48
CA ILE A 72 30.97 -9.74 -6.48
C ILE A 72 32.29 -9.21 -7.07
N THR A 73 32.24 -8.55 -8.22
CA THR A 73 33.46 -8.02 -8.87
C THR A 73 34.12 -6.88 -8.08
N ALA A 74 33.37 -6.21 -7.19
CA ALA A 74 33.92 -5.22 -6.26
C ALA A 74 34.63 -5.83 -5.04
N ASN A 75 34.49 -7.13 -4.77
CA ASN A 75 35.17 -7.82 -3.67
C ASN A 75 36.00 -9.01 -4.18
N PRO A 76 37.33 -8.83 -4.34
CA PRO A 76 38.24 -9.89 -4.80
C PRO A 76 38.33 -11.11 -3.89
N ALA A 77 37.88 -11.03 -2.62
CA ALA A 77 37.86 -12.17 -1.73
C ALA A 77 36.84 -13.23 -2.19
N ILE A 78 35.73 -12.82 -2.83
CA ILE A 78 34.69 -13.74 -3.30
C ILE A 78 35.18 -14.50 -4.53
N ARG A 79 35.25 -15.83 -4.40
CA ARG A 79 35.73 -16.78 -5.41
C ARG A 79 34.69 -17.83 -5.81
N PHE A 80 33.58 -17.92 -5.08
CA PHE A 80 32.50 -18.86 -5.37
C PHE A 80 31.16 -18.13 -5.31
N LEU A 81 30.26 -18.46 -6.24
CA LEU A 81 28.85 -18.09 -6.18
C LEU A 81 28.03 -19.38 -6.12
N LEU A 82 27.49 -19.70 -4.94
CA LEU A 82 26.60 -20.83 -4.76
C LEU A 82 25.15 -20.37 -5.00
N ILE A 83 24.46 -21.01 -5.93
CA ILE A 83 23.04 -20.79 -6.23
C ILE A 83 22.24 -21.90 -5.55
N CYS A 84 21.27 -21.56 -4.72
CA CYS A 84 20.40 -22.52 -4.04
C CYS A 84 18.99 -21.98 -3.88
N GLY A 85 18.06 -22.80 -3.40
CA GLY A 85 16.67 -22.39 -3.22
C GLY A 85 15.83 -22.55 -4.49
N ARG A 86 14.60 -22.04 -4.45
CA ARG A 86 13.64 -22.17 -5.54
C ARG A 86 13.84 -21.09 -6.59
N ASP A 87 14.01 -21.50 -7.84
CA ASP A 87 14.08 -20.56 -8.96
C ASP A 87 12.70 -20.03 -9.35
N SER A 88 12.67 -18.82 -9.91
CA SER A 88 11.42 -18.25 -10.43
C SER A 88 11.00 -19.00 -11.70
N PRO A 89 9.75 -19.51 -11.80
CA PRO A 89 9.30 -20.22 -13.00
C PRO A 89 9.27 -19.32 -14.24
N LEU A 90 9.06 -18.01 -14.04
CA LEU A 90 8.98 -17.02 -15.11
C LEU A 90 10.35 -16.38 -15.40
N PHE A 91 11.00 -15.86 -14.36
CA PHE A 91 12.20 -15.05 -14.54
C PHE A 91 13.49 -15.88 -14.60
N LYS A 92 13.50 -17.10 -14.06
CA LYS A 92 14.62 -18.05 -14.06
C LYS A 92 16.01 -17.44 -13.81
N PRO A 93 16.20 -16.58 -12.78
CA PRO A 93 17.50 -15.96 -12.50
C PRO A 93 18.60 -16.98 -12.17
N GLY A 94 18.29 -18.13 -11.56
CA GLY A 94 19.28 -19.17 -11.26
C GLY A 94 19.89 -19.73 -12.54
N GLN A 95 19.04 -20.23 -13.45
CA GLN A 95 19.49 -20.72 -14.75
C GLN A 95 20.22 -19.63 -15.56
N SER A 96 19.77 -18.38 -15.47
CA SER A 96 20.40 -17.26 -16.20
C SER A 96 21.79 -16.92 -15.65
N LEU A 97 22.04 -17.07 -14.34
CA LEU A 97 23.38 -16.91 -13.75
C LEU A 97 24.34 -18.00 -14.22
N VAL A 98 23.87 -19.24 -14.32
CA VAL A 98 24.66 -20.37 -14.88
C VAL A 98 25.02 -20.07 -16.33
N ALA A 99 24.03 -19.71 -17.16
CA ALA A 99 24.24 -19.37 -18.56
C ALA A 99 25.21 -18.20 -18.75
N LEU A 100 25.14 -17.16 -17.89
CA LEU A 100 26.08 -16.04 -17.89
C LEU A 100 27.52 -16.49 -17.60
N SER A 101 27.69 -17.38 -16.63
CA SER A 101 29.00 -17.93 -16.27
C SER A 101 29.62 -18.68 -17.45
N GLU A 102 28.84 -19.57 -18.06
CA GLU A 102 29.30 -20.48 -19.12
C GLU A 102 29.49 -19.76 -20.46
N HIS A 103 28.50 -18.97 -20.88
CA HIS A 103 28.41 -18.45 -22.25
C HIS A 103 28.64 -16.95 -22.34
N GLY A 104 28.47 -16.20 -21.26
CA GLY A 104 28.56 -14.74 -21.28
C GLY A 104 27.33 -14.07 -21.90
N VAL A 105 27.56 -12.99 -22.65
CA VAL A 105 26.50 -12.21 -23.31
C VAL A 105 26.82 -12.02 -24.79
N ASP A 106 25.79 -11.74 -25.60
CA ASP A 106 25.91 -11.32 -27.01
C ASP A 106 26.20 -9.81 -27.14
N ASP A 107 26.21 -9.30 -28.39
CA ASP A 107 26.50 -7.91 -28.71
C ASP A 107 25.45 -6.94 -28.14
N GLU A 108 24.21 -7.41 -27.97
CA GLU A 108 23.11 -6.70 -27.32
C GLU A 108 23.13 -6.80 -25.78
N LYS A 109 24.17 -7.44 -25.21
CA LYS A 109 24.32 -7.73 -23.77
C LYS A 109 23.24 -8.65 -23.20
N LYS A 110 22.58 -9.44 -24.04
CA LYS A 110 21.67 -10.50 -23.59
C LYS A 110 22.47 -11.74 -23.21
N ILE A 111 22.10 -12.36 -22.10
CA ILE A 111 22.75 -13.59 -21.63
C ILE A 111 22.48 -14.73 -22.61
N VAL A 112 23.55 -15.28 -23.18
CA VAL A 112 23.46 -16.35 -24.17
C VAL A 112 23.01 -17.64 -23.49
N GLY A 113 21.93 -18.25 -23.99
CA GLY A 113 21.37 -19.49 -23.42
C GLY A 113 20.49 -19.28 -22.17
N ALA A 114 20.23 -18.04 -21.75
CA ALA A 114 19.30 -17.77 -20.66
C ALA A 114 17.84 -17.99 -21.10
N ALA A 115 17.09 -18.75 -20.30
CA ALA A 115 15.66 -19.03 -20.48
C ALA A 115 14.75 -18.08 -19.67
N GLY A 116 15.35 -17.21 -18.85
CA GLY A 116 14.62 -16.20 -18.08
C GLY A 116 14.00 -15.11 -18.94
N TYR A 117 12.96 -14.47 -18.42
CA TYR A 117 12.36 -13.30 -19.06
C TYR A 117 13.34 -12.12 -19.09
N ASP A 118 13.50 -11.52 -20.28
CA ASP A 118 14.32 -10.33 -20.55
C ASP A 118 15.74 -10.34 -19.91
N PRO A 119 16.61 -11.32 -20.24
CA PRO A 119 17.89 -11.51 -19.57
C PRO A 119 18.99 -10.60 -20.17
N VAL A 120 18.79 -9.29 -20.11
CA VAL A 120 19.70 -8.28 -20.69
C VAL A 120 20.44 -7.51 -19.59
N LEU A 121 21.77 -7.46 -19.67
CA LEU A 121 22.65 -6.82 -18.69
C LEU A 121 23.13 -5.45 -19.18
N ALA A 122 22.18 -4.56 -19.48
CA ALA A 122 22.41 -3.32 -20.21
C ALA A 122 23.51 -2.41 -19.61
N THR A 123 23.60 -2.35 -18.28
CA THR A 123 24.51 -1.44 -17.57
C THR A 123 25.91 -2.02 -17.31
N LEU A 124 26.11 -3.32 -17.50
CA LEU A 124 27.44 -3.93 -17.32
C LEU A 124 28.33 -3.68 -18.53
N SER A 125 29.61 -3.42 -18.26
CA SER A 125 30.64 -3.41 -19.30
C SER A 125 31.06 -4.85 -19.66
N PRO A 126 31.51 -5.10 -20.90
CA PRO A 126 32.06 -6.41 -21.28
C PRO A 126 33.21 -6.87 -20.38
N ASP A 127 34.03 -5.95 -19.89
CA ASP A 127 35.18 -6.29 -19.03
C ASP A 127 34.75 -6.69 -17.62
N GLN A 128 33.69 -6.09 -17.06
CA GLN A 128 33.10 -6.55 -15.80
C GLN A 128 32.51 -7.96 -15.93
N ILE A 129 31.85 -8.27 -17.05
CA ILE A 129 31.31 -9.61 -17.31
C ILE A 129 32.46 -10.62 -17.43
N LYS A 130 33.54 -10.29 -18.15
CA LYS A 130 34.74 -11.12 -18.23
C LYS A 130 35.40 -11.31 -16.86
N GLN A 131 35.51 -10.25 -16.06
CA GLN A 131 36.05 -10.33 -14.70
C GLN A 131 35.23 -11.29 -13.86
N PHE A 132 33.90 -11.12 -13.83
CA PHE A 132 33.00 -12.00 -13.08
C PHE A 132 33.24 -13.48 -13.43
N ARG A 133 33.22 -13.81 -14.73
CA ARG A 133 33.41 -15.18 -15.23
C ARG A 133 34.79 -15.76 -14.90
N LYS A 134 35.83 -14.93 -14.74
CA LYS A 134 37.17 -15.36 -14.32
C LYS A 134 37.33 -15.43 -12.79
N GLN A 135 36.62 -14.57 -12.07
CA GLN A 135 36.80 -14.37 -10.64
C GLN A 135 36.12 -15.47 -9.82
N VAL A 136 34.89 -15.83 -10.19
CA VAL A 136 34.07 -16.80 -9.44
C VAL A 136 33.78 -18.07 -10.21
N GLU A 137 33.81 -19.19 -9.50
CA GLU A 137 33.15 -20.43 -9.91
C GLU A 137 31.67 -20.36 -9.50
N VAL A 138 30.76 -20.53 -10.47
CA VAL A 138 29.32 -20.58 -10.21
C VAL A 138 28.90 -22.02 -9.98
N LEU A 139 28.29 -22.30 -8.83
CA LEU A 139 27.83 -23.63 -8.44
C LEU A 139 26.31 -23.66 -8.41
N ASP A 140 25.71 -24.47 -9.28
CA ASP A 140 24.26 -24.62 -9.38
C ASP A 140 23.75 -25.73 -8.46
N TRP A 141 23.11 -25.32 -7.37
CA TRP A 141 22.36 -26.16 -6.44
C TRP A 141 20.89 -25.71 -6.39
N THR A 142 20.38 -25.21 -7.52
CA THR A 142 18.98 -24.81 -7.65
C THR A 142 18.06 -25.96 -7.25
N GLY A 143 17.07 -25.66 -6.41
CA GLY A 143 16.14 -26.62 -5.81
C GLY A 143 16.57 -27.13 -4.44
N GLU A 144 17.85 -27.04 -4.06
CA GLU A 144 18.31 -27.43 -2.73
C GLU A 144 17.89 -26.39 -1.68
N GLU A 145 17.26 -26.84 -0.60
CA GLU A 145 16.80 -26.00 0.51
C GLU A 145 17.11 -26.58 1.90
N ASP A 146 17.84 -27.70 1.96
CA ASP A 146 18.36 -28.25 3.21
C ASP A 146 19.60 -27.46 3.65
N VAL A 147 19.48 -26.80 4.80
CA VAL A 147 20.54 -25.95 5.36
C VAL A 147 21.78 -26.75 5.73
N GLU A 148 21.63 -28.00 6.16
CA GLU A 148 22.77 -28.82 6.58
C GLU A 148 23.59 -29.27 5.38
N VAL A 149 22.93 -29.66 4.28
CA VAL A 149 23.58 -29.98 3.01
C VAL A 149 24.32 -28.74 2.48
N LEU A 150 23.64 -27.59 2.45
CA LEU A 150 24.24 -26.33 1.99
C LEU A 150 25.43 -25.91 2.88
N ARG A 151 25.36 -26.11 4.19
CA ARG A 151 26.44 -25.83 5.14
C ARG A 151 27.68 -26.68 4.83
N GLU A 152 27.51 -27.97 4.55
CA GLU A 152 28.62 -28.87 4.22
C GLU A 152 29.29 -28.46 2.91
N ASN A 153 28.50 -28.11 1.89
CA ASN A 153 29.02 -27.61 0.63
C ASN A 153 29.80 -26.31 0.80
N ILE A 154 29.25 -25.34 1.53
CA ILE A 154 29.91 -24.06 1.81
C ILE A 154 31.23 -24.28 2.57
N SER A 155 31.25 -25.19 3.54
CA SER A 155 32.48 -25.56 4.27
C SER A 155 33.55 -26.12 3.31
N GLY A 156 33.15 -26.99 2.39
CA GLY A 156 34.04 -27.51 1.34
C GLY A 156 34.59 -26.43 0.41
N LEU A 157 33.76 -25.45 0.03
CA LEU A 157 34.17 -24.29 -0.77
C LEU A 157 35.15 -23.40 -0.01
N PHE A 158 34.89 -23.14 1.27
CA PHE A 158 35.77 -22.34 2.12
C PHE A 158 37.15 -22.98 2.27
N ALA A 159 37.20 -24.29 2.51
CA ALA A 159 38.44 -25.05 2.66
C ALA A 159 39.30 -25.07 1.39
N ARG A 160 38.68 -25.05 0.19
CA ARG A 160 39.38 -25.08 -1.10
C ARG A 160 39.63 -23.70 -1.71
N SER A 161 39.42 -22.63 -0.94
CA SER A 161 39.54 -21.26 -1.45
C SER A 161 40.92 -21.00 -2.08
N PRO A 162 40.99 -20.51 -3.33
CA PRO A 162 42.26 -20.18 -4.01
C PRO A 162 42.86 -18.85 -3.52
N GLY A 163 42.31 -18.24 -2.48
CA GLY A 163 42.66 -16.89 -2.02
C GLY A 163 42.05 -15.78 -2.88
N VAL A 164 42.48 -14.54 -2.65
CA VAL A 164 41.92 -13.37 -3.36
C VAL A 164 42.17 -13.41 -4.86
N PHE A 165 41.22 -12.92 -5.64
CA PHE A 165 41.36 -12.78 -7.09
C PHE A 165 42.41 -11.72 -7.43
N LYS A 166 43.43 -12.14 -8.18
CA LYS A 166 44.51 -11.27 -8.70
C LYS A 166 44.26 -11.12 -10.19
N GLY A 167 43.49 -10.12 -10.58
CA GLY A 167 43.14 -9.89 -12.00
C GLY A 167 44.36 -9.61 -12.88
N ASP A 168 44.12 -9.43 -14.19
CA ASP A 168 45.15 -9.27 -15.21
C ASP A 168 45.81 -7.87 -15.19
N GLY A 169 46.41 -7.44 -14.07
CA GLY A 169 47.39 -6.33 -13.99
C GLY A 169 47.00 -4.92 -14.47
N ARG A 170 45.82 -4.69 -15.05
CA ARG A 170 45.32 -3.38 -15.54
C ARG A 170 43.80 -3.35 -15.50
N THR A 171 43.25 -3.15 -14.33
CA THR A 171 41.99 -2.40 -14.18
C THR A 171 42.15 -1.57 -12.92
N ALA A 172 42.83 -0.42 -13.06
CA ALA A 172 42.46 0.72 -12.24
C ALA A 172 40.94 0.80 -12.32
N ALA A 173 40.27 0.74 -11.17
CA ALA A 173 38.82 0.74 -11.04
C ALA A 173 38.17 1.45 -12.23
N GLY A 174 37.76 0.66 -13.25
CA GLY A 174 36.91 1.20 -14.31
C GLY A 174 35.71 1.81 -13.60
N PRO A 175 35.16 2.94 -14.09
CA PRO A 175 34.14 3.67 -13.36
C PRO A 175 33.11 2.67 -12.84
N ILE A 176 33.06 2.50 -11.52
CA ILE A 176 32.07 1.67 -10.85
C ILE A 176 30.78 2.07 -11.51
N ALA A 177 30.09 1.11 -12.15
CA ALA A 177 28.91 1.36 -12.96
C ALA A 177 28.12 2.47 -12.28
N THR A 178 28.13 3.65 -12.91
CA THR A 178 27.60 4.88 -12.30
C THR A 178 26.24 4.50 -11.73
N GLY A 179 26.06 4.68 -10.43
CA GLY A 179 24.86 4.24 -9.73
C GLY A 179 23.59 4.62 -10.51
N GLU A 180 22.53 3.85 -10.33
CA GLU A 180 21.28 4.06 -11.05
C GLU A 180 20.85 5.54 -11.00
N ASN A 181 20.86 6.20 -12.16
CA ASN A 181 20.49 7.61 -12.27
C ASN A 181 18.98 7.72 -12.46
N PHE A 182 18.24 7.78 -11.36
CA PHE A 182 16.80 8.00 -11.38
C PHE A 182 16.49 9.49 -11.54
N VAL A 183 15.55 9.83 -12.41
CA VAL A 183 14.93 11.16 -12.43
C VAL A 183 14.02 11.27 -11.21
N SER A 184 14.37 12.14 -10.26
CA SER A 184 13.55 12.37 -9.08
C SER A 184 12.25 13.10 -9.47
N ILE A 185 11.12 12.52 -9.08
CA ILE A 185 9.81 13.15 -9.12
C ILE A 185 9.34 13.40 -7.69
N ARG A 186 8.60 14.48 -7.46
CA ARG A 186 8.01 14.77 -6.14
C ARG A 186 6.66 14.07 -6.02
N PRO A 187 6.32 13.51 -4.84
CA PRO A 187 4.95 13.14 -4.55
C PRO A 187 4.02 14.35 -4.73
N GLY A 188 2.83 14.13 -5.28
CA GLY A 188 1.89 15.20 -5.59
C GLY A 188 0.88 14.77 -6.66
N GLY A 189 0.08 15.74 -7.10
CA GLY A 189 -1.09 15.52 -7.96
C GLY A 189 -2.35 15.97 -7.23
N GLN A 190 -3.33 16.45 -7.97
CA GLN A 190 -4.67 16.64 -7.41
C GLN A 190 -5.40 15.31 -7.58
N ARG A 191 -6.01 14.82 -6.50
CA ARG A 191 -7.11 13.87 -6.67
C ARG A 191 -8.13 14.66 -7.46
N GLU A 192 -8.30 14.34 -8.73
CA GLU A 192 -9.39 14.90 -9.53
C GLU A 192 -10.62 14.71 -8.64
N PRO A 193 -11.31 15.81 -8.28
CA PRO A 193 -12.46 15.69 -7.40
C PRO A 193 -13.37 14.63 -8.00
N LEU A 194 -14.02 13.85 -7.16
CA LEU A 194 -14.94 12.77 -7.50
C LEU A 194 -16.22 13.33 -8.17
N VAL A 195 -16.06 14.33 -9.03
CA VAL A 195 -16.99 14.75 -10.06
C VAL A 195 -17.01 13.59 -11.04
N TYR A 196 -17.85 12.64 -10.68
CA TYR A 196 -18.26 11.41 -11.35
C TYR A 196 -17.42 11.06 -12.58
N ASP A 197 -16.80 9.88 -12.55
CA ASP A 197 -16.49 9.20 -13.80
C ASP A 197 -17.72 9.35 -14.71
N PRO A 198 -17.59 9.74 -15.99
CA PRO A 198 -18.74 9.90 -16.87
C PRO A 198 -19.72 8.71 -16.85
N LYS A 199 -19.24 7.54 -16.40
CA LYS A 199 -20.02 6.31 -16.25
C LYS A 199 -20.74 6.15 -14.90
N GLY A 200 -20.38 6.90 -13.86
CA GLY A 200 -21.04 6.85 -12.57
C GLY A 200 -20.12 6.89 -11.34
N TYR A 201 -20.60 6.30 -10.23
CA TYR A 201 -19.86 6.15 -8.98
C TYR A 201 -20.03 4.76 -8.38
N PHE A 202 -19.11 4.41 -7.48
CA PHE A 202 -19.05 3.09 -6.85
C PHE A 202 -19.24 3.18 -5.34
N VAL A 203 -20.00 2.24 -4.79
CA VAL A 203 -20.18 2.03 -3.36
C VAL A 203 -19.63 0.65 -3.02
N ILE A 204 -18.66 0.60 -2.12
CA ILE A 204 -18.06 -0.64 -1.65
C ILE A 204 -18.55 -0.93 -0.24
N SER A 205 -18.95 -2.16 0.01
CA SER A 205 -19.42 -2.65 1.30
C SER A 205 -18.92 -4.08 1.54
N LEU A 206 -19.03 -4.55 2.78
CA LEU A 206 -18.62 -5.90 3.17
C LEU A 206 -19.83 -6.73 3.56
N ASP A 207 -19.97 -7.88 2.93
CA ASP A 207 -20.87 -8.95 3.35
C ASP A 207 -20.05 -9.94 4.19
N ARG A 208 -20.09 -9.76 5.51
CA ARG A 208 -19.26 -10.57 6.42
C ARG A 208 -19.78 -11.98 6.64
N GLU A 209 -21.06 -12.22 6.38
CA GLU A 209 -21.63 -13.56 6.50
C GLU A 209 -21.15 -14.45 5.35
N GLN A 210 -21.07 -13.89 4.14
CA GLN A 210 -20.56 -14.60 2.95
C GLN A 210 -19.05 -14.44 2.74
N GLU A 211 -18.39 -13.63 3.57
CA GLU A 211 -16.98 -13.24 3.45
C GLU A 211 -16.65 -12.60 2.09
N GLU A 212 -17.52 -11.72 1.61
CA GLU A 212 -17.40 -11.08 0.30
C GLU A 212 -17.35 -9.55 0.39
N ILE A 213 -16.64 -8.95 -0.57
CA ILE A 213 -16.75 -7.54 -0.90
C ILE A 213 -17.92 -7.40 -1.86
N VAL A 214 -18.80 -6.44 -1.59
CA VAL A 214 -19.92 -6.09 -2.46
C VAL A 214 -19.68 -4.70 -3.00
N LEU A 215 -19.43 -4.62 -4.30
CA LEU A 215 -19.24 -3.38 -5.04
C LEU A 215 -20.48 -3.11 -5.89
N ARG A 216 -21.04 -1.91 -5.76
CA ARG A 216 -22.21 -1.46 -6.52
C ARG A 216 -21.87 -0.21 -7.32
N HIS A 217 -22.20 -0.25 -8.60
CA HIS A 217 -22.05 0.84 -9.54
C HIS A 217 -23.40 1.51 -9.78
N TYR A 218 -23.41 2.84 -9.75
CA TYR A 218 -24.57 3.67 -10.02
C TYR A 218 -24.22 4.66 -11.13
N LEU A 219 -25.12 4.85 -12.09
CA LEU A 219 -24.97 5.87 -13.14
C LEU A 219 -24.98 7.29 -12.55
N PRO A 220 -24.61 8.33 -13.31
CA PRO A 220 -24.63 9.72 -12.84
C PRO A 220 -26.01 10.21 -12.35
N ASP A 221 -27.10 9.59 -12.79
CA ASP A 221 -28.46 9.86 -12.34
C ASP A 221 -28.88 9.04 -11.10
N HIS A 222 -27.91 8.40 -10.43
CA HIS A 222 -28.07 7.51 -9.28
C HIS A 222 -28.84 6.20 -9.55
N THR A 223 -29.10 5.86 -10.81
CA THR A 223 -29.73 4.56 -11.12
C THR A 223 -28.73 3.42 -10.86
N PRO A 224 -29.14 2.35 -10.14
CA PRO A 224 -28.30 1.18 -9.98
C PRO A 224 -28.00 0.56 -11.35
N ALA A 225 -26.73 0.31 -11.63
CA ALA A 225 -26.29 -0.19 -12.92
C ALA A 225 -25.74 -1.61 -12.82
N HIS A 226 -24.68 -1.80 -12.01
CA HIS A 226 -23.98 -3.08 -11.92
C HIS A 226 -23.69 -3.41 -10.46
N GLU A 227 -23.71 -4.71 -10.12
CA GLU A 227 -23.21 -5.22 -8.84
C GLU A 227 -22.13 -6.26 -9.12
N MET A 228 -21.07 -6.24 -8.32
CA MET A 228 -20.00 -7.22 -8.34
C MET A 228 -19.74 -7.70 -6.92
N ARG A 229 -19.64 -9.02 -6.76
CA ARG A 229 -19.25 -9.67 -5.52
C ARG A 229 -17.95 -10.42 -5.71
N GLY A 230 -17.08 -10.40 -4.71
CA GLY A 230 -15.81 -11.10 -4.77
C GLY A 230 -14.98 -10.94 -3.52
N ARG A 231 -13.92 -11.74 -3.40
CA ARG A 231 -13.02 -11.73 -2.24
C ARG A 231 -11.66 -11.08 -2.51
N GLY A 232 -11.36 -10.78 -3.77
CA GLY A 232 -10.07 -10.27 -4.22
C GLY A 232 -10.16 -8.90 -4.86
N ALA A 233 -9.39 -7.94 -4.35
CA ALA A 233 -9.33 -6.57 -4.86
C ALA A 233 -8.88 -6.53 -6.33
N THR A 234 -7.82 -7.27 -6.67
CA THR A 234 -7.29 -7.34 -8.04
C THR A 234 -8.31 -7.90 -9.02
N SER A 235 -8.99 -9.01 -8.68
CA SER A 235 -9.97 -9.62 -9.58
C SER A 235 -11.18 -8.71 -9.80
N MET A 236 -11.63 -8.01 -8.76
CA MET A 236 -12.73 -7.05 -8.86
C MET A 236 -12.34 -5.83 -9.68
N LEU A 237 -11.16 -5.24 -9.46
CA LEU A 237 -10.67 -4.11 -10.25
C LEU A 237 -10.55 -4.47 -11.74
N LEU A 238 -9.97 -5.64 -12.05
CA LEU A 238 -9.88 -6.13 -13.42
C LEU A 238 -11.27 -6.37 -14.05
N GLY A 239 -12.24 -6.78 -13.25
CA GLY A 239 -13.64 -6.86 -13.68
C GLY A 239 -14.20 -5.51 -14.11
N LEU A 240 -13.99 -4.46 -13.32
CA LEU A 240 -14.42 -3.10 -13.66
C LEU A 240 -13.76 -2.56 -14.93
N LEU A 241 -12.46 -2.81 -15.09
CA LEU A 241 -11.69 -2.41 -16.27
C LEU A 241 -12.14 -3.16 -17.52
N ARG A 242 -12.40 -4.48 -17.41
CA ARG A 242 -12.90 -5.31 -18.51
C ARG A 242 -14.26 -4.83 -19.02
N GLU A 243 -15.17 -4.51 -18.11
CA GLU A 243 -16.49 -3.94 -18.45
C GLU A 243 -16.40 -2.44 -18.83
N GLY A 244 -15.20 -1.86 -18.79
CA GLY A 244 -14.95 -0.46 -19.13
C GLY A 244 -15.67 0.52 -18.22
N LEU A 245 -15.99 0.17 -16.98
CA LEU A 245 -16.77 1.03 -16.07
C LEU A 245 -15.94 2.16 -15.42
N VAL A 246 -14.64 2.17 -15.68
CA VAL A 246 -13.69 3.20 -15.21
C VAL A 246 -13.00 3.81 -16.41
N THR A 247 -13.05 5.13 -16.53
CA THR A 247 -12.50 5.87 -17.68
C THR A 247 -11.24 6.65 -17.34
N GLN A 248 -11.01 6.95 -16.06
CA GLN A 248 -9.86 7.73 -15.58
C GLN A 248 -8.86 6.86 -14.81
N LEU A 249 -7.55 7.05 -15.07
CA LEU A 249 -6.48 6.32 -14.37
C LEU A 249 -6.43 6.66 -12.88
N SER A 250 -6.73 7.92 -12.52
CA SER A 250 -6.87 8.40 -11.14
C SER A 250 -7.96 7.62 -10.40
N HIS A 251 -9.11 7.41 -11.04
CA HIS A 251 -10.23 6.66 -10.49
C HIS A 251 -9.92 5.16 -10.36
N ALA A 252 -9.22 4.56 -11.34
CA ALA A 252 -8.75 3.19 -11.23
C ALA A 252 -7.79 3.00 -10.04
N GLY A 253 -6.89 3.97 -9.80
CA GLY A 253 -6.00 3.99 -8.64
C GLY A 253 -6.77 4.04 -7.32
N TYR A 254 -7.76 4.93 -7.21
CA TYR A 254 -8.64 5.02 -6.05
C TYR A 254 -9.41 3.73 -5.77
N LEU A 255 -10.04 3.15 -6.80
CA LEU A 255 -10.81 1.91 -6.65
C LEU A 255 -9.90 0.75 -6.23
N GLY A 256 -8.68 0.69 -6.75
CA GLY A 256 -7.67 -0.27 -6.28
C GLY A 256 -7.36 -0.13 -4.79
N GLU A 257 -7.20 1.10 -4.29
CA GLU A 257 -6.97 1.39 -2.88
C GLU A 257 -8.16 0.96 -2.00
N GLU A 258 -9.38 1.36 -2.35
CA GLU A 258 -10.58 1.03 -1.56
C GLU A 258 -10.88 -0.48 -1.57
N LEU A 259 -10.74 -1.15 -2.72
CA LEU A 259 -10.90 -2.60 -2.81
C LEU A 259 -9.84 -3.35 -1.99
N ALA A 260 -8.58 -2.89 -2.00
CA ALA A 260 -7.52 -3.49 -1.18
C ALA A 260 -7.79 -3.30 0.32
N LYS A 261 -8.28 -2.13 0.74
CA LYS A 261 -8.76 -1.89 2.12
C LYS A 261 -9.92 -2.82 2.47
N ALA A 262 -10.91 -2.96 1.60
CA ALA A 262 -12.05 -3.86 1.81
C ALA A 262 -11.60 -5.33 1.95
N GLN A 263 -10.70 -5.81 1.08
CA GLN A 263 -10.14 -7.16 1.17
C GLN A 263 -9.40 -7.38 2.49
N THR A 264 -8.53 -6.43 2.89
CA THR A 264 -7.78 -6.48 4.16
C THR A 264 -8.73 -6.50 5.35
N ALA A 265 -9.79 -5.70 5.29
CA ALA A 265 -10.82 -5.63 6.32
C ALA A 265 -11.63 -6.92 6.49
N LEU A 266 -11.89 -7.66 5.41
CA LEU A 266 -12.46 -9.00 5.48
C LEU A 266 -11.46 -9.98 6.10
N GLN A 267 -10.23 -10.02 5.59
CA GLN A 267 -9.21 -10.98 6.01
C GLN A 267 -8.85 -10.86 7.50
N PHE A 268 -8.78 -9.65 8.04
CA PHE A 268 -8.37 -9.39 9.42
C PHE A 268 -9.52 -8.98 10.34
N GLY A 269 -10.77 -9.02 9.87
CA GLY A 269 -11.92 -8.62 10.68
C GLY A 269 -11.93 -7.13 11.10
N LEU A 270 -11.28 -6.26 10.32
CA LEU A 270 -11.19 -4.82 10.61
C LEU A 270 -12.42 -4.07 10.09
N ARG A 271 -12.84 -3.00 10.75
CA ARG A 271 -13.87 -2.09 10.23
C ARG A 271 -13.38 -1.42 8.94
N TYR A 272 -14.23 -1.49 7.93
CA TYR A 272 -14.06 -0.79 6.65
C TYR A 272 -15.14 0.29 6.55
N ASP A 273 -14.71 1.53 6.36
CA ASP A 273 -15.55 2.61 5.86
C ASP A 273 -14.79 3.23 4.68
N GLN A 274 -15.45 3.36 3.52
CA GLN A 274 -14.82 3.90 2.31
C GLN A 274 -14.27 5.32 2.57
N ASP A 275 -13.13 5.66 1.97
CA ASP A 275 -12.37 6.91 2.18
C ASP A 275 -11.86 7.13 3.61
N ARG A 276 -12.01 6.15 4.52
CA ARG A 276 -11.41 6.18 5.86
C ARG A 276 -10.26 5.18 5.98
N PRO A 277 -9.34 5.41 6.93
CA PRO A 277 -8.39 4.39 7.36
C PRO A 277 -9.13 3.19 7.94
N LEU A 278 -8.53 2.00 7.78
CA LEU A 278 -9.00 0.80 8.47
C LEU A 278 -8.90 0.98 9.98
N ARG A 279 -9.91 0.47 10.70
CA ARG A 279 -9.97 0.55 12.16
C ARG A 279 -10.27 -0.82 12.76
N PRO A 280 -9.89 -1.08 14.01
CA PRO A 280 -10.38 -2.26 14.72
C PRO A 280 -11.92 -2.30 14.70
N SER A 281 -12.50 -3.49 14.56
CA SER A 281 -13.95 -3.62 14.72
C SER A 281 -14.32 -3.34 16.17
N GLU A 282 -15.24 -2.41 16.39
CA GLU A 282 -15.90 -2.22 17.69
C GLU A 282 -16.93 -3.34 17.85
N THR A 283 -16.45 -4.52 18.20
CA THR A 283 -17.29 -5.58 18.78
C THR A 283 -16.56 -6.05 20.03
N PRO A 284 -17.25 -6.17 21.18
CA PRO A 284 -16.60 -6.52 22.45
C PRO A 284 -15.76 -7.77 22.25
N VAL A 285 -14.63 -7.83 22.95
CA VAL A 285 -13.95 -9.09 23.22
C VAL A 285 -15.03 -10.11 23.57
N LYS A 286 -15.31 -11.07 22.67
CA LYS A 286 -15.87 -12.33 23.12
C LYS A 286 -14.78 -12.88 24.01
N THR A 287 -14.95 -12.71 25.31
CA THR A 287 -14.22 -13.46 26.32
C THR A 287 -14.22 -14.90 25.83
N LEU A 288 -13.04 -15.47 25.64
CA LEU A 288 -12.87 -16.89 25.42
C LEU A 288 -13.37 -17.59 26.68
N GLU A 289 -14.69 -17.80 26.77
CA GLU A 289 -15.27 -18.73 27.73
C GLU A 289 -15.08 -20.15 27.17
N ALA A 290 -14.44 -20.97 28.00
CA ALA A 290 -14.17 -22.38 27.79
C ALA A 290 -15.50 -23.20 27.67
N PRO A 291 -15.45 -24.44 27.15
CA PRO A 291 -16.56 -25.07 26.44
C PRO A 291 -17.71 -25.52 27.34
N ALA A 292 -18.90 -25.53 26.72
CA ALA A 292 -20.22 -25.80 27.29
C ALA A 292 -20.45 -27.24 27.79
N PRO A 293 -21.45 -27.45 28.68
CA PRO A 293 -22.16 -28.72 28.77
C PRO A 293 -23.42 -28.75 27.87
N VAL A 294 -23.61 -29.94 27.30
CA VAL A 294 -24.67 -30.39 26.40
C VAL A 294 -26.02 -30.50 27.11
N GLN A 295 -27.15 -30.15 26.44
CA GLN A 295 -28.32 -31.02 26.22
C GLN A 295 -29.47 -30.36 25.42
N SER A 296 -29.93 -31.11 24.40
CA SER A 296 -31.30 -31.37 23.88
C SER A 296 -32.46 -30.57 24.49
N SER A 297 -33.55 -30.16 23.81
CA SER A 297 -34.27 -30.57 22.59
C SER A 297 -35.44 -29.56 22.44
N GLU A 298 -35.96 -29.18 21.28
CA GLU A 298 -37.10 -29.79 20.56
C GLU A 298 -37.61 -28.79 19.50
N GLN A 299 -38.38 -29.34 18.55
CA GLN A 299 -38.88 -28.80 17.29
C GLN A 299 -39.84 -27.59 17.38
N ARG A 300 -39.82 -26.73 16.34
CA ARG A 300 -41.01 -26.28 15.59
C ARG A 300 -40.63 -25.45 14.35
N GLN A 301 -41.24 -25.78 13.21
CA GLN A 301 -41.41 -24.99 11.98
C GLN A 301 -42.93 -24.82 11.77
N PRO A 302 -43.42 -23.99 10.83
CA PRO A 302 -43.00 -22.65 10.41
C PRO A 302 -44.18 -21.64 10.55
N THR A 303 -43.93 -20.32 10.55
CA THR A 303 -45.01 -19.36 10.25
C THR A 303 -44.54 -18.31 9.25
N ASP A 304 -45.31 -18.24 8.17
CA ASP A 304 -45.30 -17.24 7.12
C ASP A 304 -45.49 -15.84 7.71
N SER A 305 -44.57 -14.92 7.42
CA SER A 305 -44.87 -13.47 7.36
C SER A 305 -43.67 -12.72 6.80
N GLN A 306 -43.82 -12.27 5.55
CA GLN A 306 -42.97 -11.25 4.95
C GLN A 306 -43.08 -9.94 5.75
N PRO A 307 -41.98 -9.32 6.20
CA PRO A 307 -41.99 -7.92 6.60
C PRO A 307 -41.92 -7.04 5.34
N GLN A 308 -42.95 -6.23 5.15
CA GLN A 308 -43.10 -5.25 4.08
C GLN A 308 -41.94 -4.23 4.05
N ILE A 309 -41.46 -3.92 2.85
CA ILE A 309 -40.50 -2.85 2.57
C ILE A 309 -41.17 -1.49 2.82
N PRO A 310 -40.65 -0.61 3.69
CA PRO A 310 -41.10 0.77 3.74
C PRO A 310 -40.65 1.53 2.48
N ALA A 311 -41.56 2.29 1.89
CA ALA A 311 -41.37 3.04 0.66
C ALA A 311 -40.28 4.14 0.74
N LYS A 312 -39.52 4.27 -0.35
CA LYS A 312 -38.78 5.45 -0.88
C LYS A 312 -37.92 6.27 0.11
N MET A 313 -36.59 6.22 -0.07
CA MET A 313 -35.66 7.22 0.46
C MET A 313 -35.94 8.62 -0.14
N PRO A 314 -35.94 9.70 0.67
CA PRO A 314 -36.15 11.06 0.18
C PRO A 314 -34.90 11.62 -0.50
N ALA A 315 -35.11 12.48 -1.50
CA ALA A 315 -34.05 13.21 -2.21
C ALA A 315 -33.13 13.99 -1.26
N ILE A 316 -31.83 14.05 -1.57
CA ILE A 316 -30.86 14.87 -0.86
C ILE A 316 -31.29 16.34 -1.00
N ARG A 317 -31.80 16.93 0.08
CA ARG A 317 -32.24 18.32 0.07
C ARG A 317 -31.02 19.24 0.17
N GLN A 318 -31.04 20.32 -0.60
CA GLN A 318 -30.12 21.44 -0.39
C GLN A 318 -30.39 22.05 0.99
N PRO A 319 -29.36 22.59 1.67
CA PRO A 319 -29.57 23.40 2.86
C PRO A 319 -30.55 24.54 2.57
N ILE A 320 -31.31 24.94 3.58
CA ILE A 320 -32.31 25.99 3.49
C ILE A 320 -31.66 27.32 3.05
N THR A 321 -32.39 28.12 2.27
CA THR A 321 -31.96 29.47 1.88
C THR A 321 -32.19 30.48 3.02
N LEU A 322 -31.57 31.66 2.91
CA LEU A 322 -31.80 32.76 3.87
C LEU A 322 -33.27 33.17 3.95
N GLN A 323 -33.96 33.25 2.80
CA GLN A 323 -35.38 33.63 2.75
C GLN A 323 -36.25 32.58 3.44
N GLU A 324 -35.99 31.31 3.19
CA GLU A 324 -36.72 30.20 3.83
C GLU A 324 -36.47 30.19 5.35
N LEU A 325 -35.23 30.43 5.80
CA LEU A 325 -34.89 30.55 7.23
C LEU A 325 -35.60 31.74 7.90
N GLN A 326 -35.69 32.89 7.24
CA GLN A 326 -36.41 34.06 7.75
C GLN A 326 -37.93 33.82 7.83
N SER A 327 -38.47 32.99 6.94
CA SER A 327 -39.88 32.59 6.95
C SER A 327 -40.22 31.43 7.92
N ALA A 328 -39.21 30.76 8.47
CA ALA A 328 -39.39 29.59 9.33
C ALA A 328 -39.96 30.00 10.71
N GLY A 329 -41.22 29.62 10.95
CA GLY A 329 -41.88 29.78 12.25
C GLY A 329 -41.55 28.64 13.23
N ALA A 330 -41.97 28.78 14.48
CA ALA A 330 -41.75 27.78 15.53
C ALA A 330 -42.25 26.38 15.11
N GLY A 331 -41.46 25.35 15.42
CA GLY A 331 -41.70 23.94 15.06
C GLY A 331 -41.22 23.54 13.66
N SER A 332 -40.82 24.49 12.81
CA SER A 332 -40.34 24.22 11.45
C SER A 332 -39.07 23.38 11.46
N LYS A 333 -38.99 22.42 10.54
CA LYS A 333 -37.73 21.70 10.29
C LYS A 333 -36.79 22.57 9.48
N VAL A 334 -35.54 22.66 9.91
CA VAL A 334 -34.48 23.44 9.27
C VAL A 334 -33.27 22.56 9.02
N ASP A 335 -32.59 22.79 7.90
CA ASP A 335 -31.32 22.16 7.52
C ASP A 335 -30.34 23.29 7.18
N LEU A 336 -29.42 23.56 8.10
CA LEU A 336 -28.61 24.76 8.12
C LEU A 336 -27.13 24.42 8.00
N VAL A 337 -26.36 25.26 7.34
CA VAL A 337 -24.90 25.22 7.41
C VAL A 337 -24.43 26.43 8.22
N LEU A 338 -23.61 26.19 9.24
CA LEU A 338 -23.17 27.18 10.21
C LEU A 338 -21.64 27.17 10.34
N SER A 339 -21.04 28.35 10.49
CA SER A 339 -19.70 28.52 11.05
C SER A 339 -19.84 28.82 12.54
N VAL A 340 -19.38 27.94 13.42
CA VAL A 340 -19.45 28.16 14.88
C VAL A 340 -18.63 29.39 15.24
N SER A 341 -19.26 30.35 15.91
CA SER A 341 -18.67 31.64 16.29
C SER A 341 -18.48 31.75 17.80
N GLU A 342 -19.32 31.07 18.59
CA GLU A 342 -19.25 31.06 20.05
C GLU A 342 -19.76 29.73 20.63
N ILE A 343 -19.12 29.23 21.69
CA ILE A 343 -19.61 28.10 22.48
C ILE A 343 -20.18 28.65 23.79
N SER A 344 -21.50 28.62 23.95
CA SER A 344 -22.20 29.25 25.08
C SER A 344 -22.65 28.24 26.15
N GLY A 345 -22.27 26.96 26.00
CA GLY A 345 -22.51 25.88 26.97
C GLY A 345 -21.98 24.53 26.47
N PRO A 346 -22.04 23.45 27.28
CA PRO A 346 -21.48 22.14 26.91
C PRO A 346 -22.15 21.50 25.67
N GLN A 347 -23.36 21.94 25.34
CA GLN A 347 -24.20 21.40 24.29
C GLN A 347 -24.88 22.50 23.47
N LYS A 348 -24.40 23.74 23.59
CA LYS A 348 -25.01 24.92 23.00
C LYS A 348 -23.96 25.82 22.38
N PHE A 349 -24.20 26.25 21.16
CA PHE A 349 -23.30 27.12 20.42
C PHE A 349 -24.08 28.12 19.57
N THR A 350 -23.40 29.21 19.21
CA THR A 350 -23.88 30.21 18.27
C THR A 350 -23.04 30.12 17.01
N GLY A 351 -23.66 30.07 15.84
CA GLY A 351 -22.99 30.02 14.55
C GLY A 351 -23.51 31.08 13.60
N ASP A 352 -22.62 31.58 12.74
CA ASP A 352 -23.01 32.44 11.62
C ASP A 352 -23.58 31.55 10.52
N PHE A 353 -24.77 31.91 10.03
CA PHE A 353 -25.45 31.14 9.00
C PHE A 353 -24.77 31.30 7.64
N LEU A 354 -24.60 30.18 6.95
CA LEU A 354 -23.92 30.11 5.66
C LEU A 354 -24.89 29.64 4.58
N VAL A 355 -24.86 30.32 3.44
CA VAL A 355 -25.69 29.98 2.27
C VAL A 355 -24.80 29.32 1.22
N SER A 356 -25.31 28.28 0.59
CA SER A 356 -24.66 27.56 -0.50
C SER A 356 -24.25 28.49 -1.64
N ASP A 357 -23.02 28.32 -2.14
CA ASP A 357 -22.58 28.92 -3.39
C ASP A 357 -23.37 28.35 -4.58
N GLU A 358 -23.65 29.15 -5.60
CA GLU A 358 -24.42 28.72 -6.76
C GLU A 358 -23.70 27.66 -7.60
N ALA A 359 -22.36 27.73 -7.69
CA ALA A 359 -21.55 26.80 -8.46
C ALA A 359 -21.15 25.55 -7.65
N GLU A 360 -20.94 25.69 -6.34
CA GLU A 360 -20.53 24.61 -5.43
C GLU A 360 -21.45 24.48 -4.19
N PRO A 361 -22.74 24.13 -4.35
CA PRO A 361 -23.76 24.30 -3.30
C PRO A 361 -23.61 23.41 -2.05
N PHE A 362 -22.71 22.44 -2.08
CA PHE A 362 -22.48 21.52 -0.97
C PHE A 362 -21.12 21.70 -0.29
N ASN A 363 -20.19 22.44 -0.91
CA ASN A 363 -18.79 22.51 -0.50
C ASN A 363 -18.27 23.94 -0.34
N ALA A 364 -18.92 24.92 -0.98
CA ALA A 364 -18.60 26.33 -0.84
C ALA A 364 -19.82 27.07 -0.28
N PHE A 365 -19.57 27.93 0.70
CA PHE A 365 -20.63 28.67 1.37
C PHE A 365 -20.24 30.12 1.61
N HIS A 366 -21.21 31.02 1.51
CA HIS A 366 -21.06 32.45 1.75
C HIS A 366 -21.59 32.79 3.14
N ARG A 367 -20.83 33.58 3.91
CA ARG A 367 -21.25 33.98 5.26
C ARG A 367 -22.35 35.03 5.19
N THR A 368 -23.42 34.84 5.96
CA THR A 368 -24.49 35.83 6.13
C THR A 368 -24.33 36.60 7.45
N GLN A 369 -25.13 37.65 7.63
CA GLN A 369 -25.20 38.40 8.90
C GLN A 369 -26.12 37.73 9.94
N GLU A 370 -26.83 36.66 9.58
CA GLU A 370 -27.72 35.96 10.51
C GLU A 370 -26.93 35.06 11.46
N ARG A 371 -27.21 35.17 12.75
CA ARG A 371 -26.61 34.32 13.78
C ARG A 371 -27.65 33.40 14.37
N ILE A 372 -27.32 32.11 14.44
CA ILE A 372 -28.21 31.05 14.88
C ILE A 372 -27.65 30.42 16.15
N VAL A 373 -28.49 30.34 17.16
CA VAL A 373 -28.20 29.58 18.38
C VAL A 373 -28.74 28.17 18.19
N ALA A 374 -27.89 27.17 18.40
CA ALA A 374 -28.24 25.77 18.27
C ALA A 374 -27.85 25.01 19.54
N GLU A 375 -28.70 24.06 19.92
CA GLU A 375 -28.42 23.11 20.99
C GLU A 375 -28.54 21.67 20.51
N TRP A 376 -27.62 20.83 20.96
CA TRP A 376 -27.55 19.42 20.61
C TRP A 376 -27.52 18.57 21.88
N ALA A 377 -28.05 17.35 21.83
CA ALA A 377 -28.14 16.46 22.97
C ALA A 377 -27.24 15.22 22.78
N PRO A 378 -26.99 14.40 23.81
CA PRO A 378 -26.31 13.11 23.64
C PRO A 378 -27.02 12.15 22.67
N SER A 379 -28.32 12.35 22.45
CA SER A 379 -29.13 11.61 21.48
C SER A 379 -29.05 12.15 20.04
N THR A 380 -28.44 13.33 19.83
CA THR A 380 -28.26 13.91 18.50
C THR A 380 -27.36 13.01 17.66
N ARG A 381 -27.83 12.64 16.46
CA ARG A 381 -27.08 11.74 15.58
C ARG A 381 -26.00 12.53 14.84
N ILE A 382 -24.74 12.36 15.25
CA ILE A 382 -23.58 12.86 14.52
C ILE A 382 -23.30 11.91 13.35
N ILE A 383 -23.59 12.35 12.14
CA ILE A 383 -23.46 11.55 10.91
C ILE A 383 -21.99 11.51 10.44
N MET A 384 -21.25 12.61 10.64
CA MET A 384 -19.85 12.74 10.26
C MET A 384 -19.11 13.64 11.25
N GLY A 385 -17.91 13.21 11.67
CA GLY A 385 -17.11 13.89 12.69
C GLY A 385 -17.38 13.36 14.10
N VAL A 386 -16.76 13.97 15.11
CA VAL A 386 -17.02 13.67 16.54
C VAL A 386 -17.34 14.95 17.30
N ALA A 387 -18.13 14.84 18.38
CA ALA A 387 -18.56 15.98 19.19
C ALA A 387 -17.41 16.92 19.63
N GLY A 388 -16.23 16.36 19.92
CA GLY A 388 -15.04 17.12 20.32
C GLY A 388 -14.44 18.00 19.22
N GLU A 389 -14.87 17.86 17.96
CA GLU A 389 -14.48 18.74 16.85
C GLU A 389 -15.40 19.98 16.73
N ILE A 390 -16.47 20.08 17.53
CA ILE A 390 -17.30 21.28 17.62
C ILE A 390 -16.58 22.33 18.46
N ALA A 391 -15.94 23.27 17.77
CA ALA A 391 -15.22 24.39 18.37
C ALA A 391 -15.48 25.67 17.57
N THR A 392 -15.15 26.82 18.15
CA THR A 392 -15.16 28.09 17.41
C THR A 392 -14.33 27.97 16.12
N GLY A 393 -14.90 28.37 14.99
CA GLY A 393 -14.34 28.22 13.64
C GLY A 393 -14.72 26.92 12.93
N SER A 394 -15.35 25.95 13.60
CA SER A 394 -15.83 24.73 12.92
C SER A 394 -17.02 25.02 11.99
N MET A 395 -17.06 24.34 10.85
CA MET A 395 -18.21 24.36 9.95
C MET A 395 -19.08 23.14 10.18
N LEU A 396 -20.38 23.34 10.36
CA LEU A 396 -21.33 22.30 10.69
C LEU A 396 -22.54 22.37 9.74
N ARG A 397 -23.05 21.24 9.29
CA ARG A 397 -24.41 21.13 8.77
C ARG A 397 -25.30 20.48 9.82
N ILE A 398 -26.35 21.18 10.23
CA ILE A 398 -27.29 20.74 11.26
C ILE A 398 -28.69 20.60 10.67
N SER A 399 -29.37 19.51 11.00
CA SER A 399 -30.80 19.36 10.74
C SER A 399 -31.53 19.25 12.07
N GLY A 400 -32.61 20.01 12.23
CA GLY A 400 -33.32 20.10 13.50
C GLY A 400 -34.63 20.86 13.39
N ARG A 401 -35.14 21.31 14.54
CA ARG A 401 -36.35 22.13 14.61
C ARG A 401 -36.09 23.44 15.33
N ILE A 402 -36.65 24.51 14.79
CA ILE A 402 -36.58 25.84 15.40
C ILE A 402 -37.72 26.02 16.40
N ASP A 403 -37.46 26.58 17.58
CA ASP A 403 -38.50 26.88 18.59
C ASP A 403 -38.97 28.35 18.53
N GLU A 404 -39.84 28.72 19.49
CA GLU A 404 -40.40 30.07 19.61
C GLU A 404 -39.35 31.16 19.86
N ASN A 405 -38.21 30.80 20.44
CA ASN A 405 -37.08 31.69 20.71
C ASN A 405 -36.02 31.65 19.59
N ARG A 406 -36.35 31.07 18.43
CA ARG A 406 -35.43 30.87 17.29
C ARG A 406 -34.22 29.98 17.62
N LEU A 407 -34.28 29.20 18.71
CA LEU A 407 -33.26 28.22 19.06
C LEU A 407 -33.47 26.94 18.24
N VAL A 408 -32.39 26.41 17.68
CA VAL A 408 -32.44 25.19 16.86
C VAL A 408 -32.09 23.97 17.71
N HIS A 409 -33.06 23.09 17.89
CA HIS A 409 -32.91 21.78 18.54
C HIS A 409 -32.38 20.78 17.50
N VAL A 410 -31.11 20.41 17.62
CA VAL A 410 -30.39 19.63 16.61
C VAL A 410 -30.71 18.14 16.72
N GLU A 411 -31.33 17.59 15.68
CA GLU A 411 -31.63 16.16 15.56
C GLU A 411 -30.44 15.41 14.91
N GLN A 412 -29.79 16.03 13.92
CA GLN A 412 -28.66 15.49 13.17
C GLN A 412 -27.58 16.54 12.94
N LEU A 413 -26.31 16.12 12.99
CA LEU A 413 -25.15 17.00 12.83
C LEU A 413 -24.07 16.36 11.96
N VAL A 414 -23.49 17.15 11.07
CA VAL A 414 -22.39 16.78 10.17
C VAL A 414 -21.29 17.83 10.32
N ILE A 415 -20.06 17.40 10.60
CA ILE A 415 -18.90 18.29 10.70
C ILE A 415 -18.25 18.43 9.31
N LEU A 416 -18.25 19.66 8.78
CA LEU A 416 -17.80 20.00 7.43
C LEU A 416 -16.42 20.66 7.38
N THR A 417 -15.80 20.96 8.52
CA THR A 417 -14.55 21.75 8.64
C THR A 417 -13.39 21.29 7.74
N LYS A 418 -13.34 20.00 7.37
CA LYS A 418 -12.28 19.42 6.53
C LYS A 418 -12.67 19.22 5.06
N VAL A 419 -13.94 19.47 4.72
CA VAL A 419 -14.54 19.09 3.42
C VAL A 419 -15.29 20.24 2.75
N ALA A 420 -15.58 21.33 3.46
CA ALA A 420 -16.19 22.54 2.94
C ALA A 420 -15.34 23.77 3.26
N ARG A 421 -15.55 24.84 2.50
CA ARG A 421 -14.89 26.13 2.67
C ARG A 421 -15.89 27.28 2.68
N ILE A 422 -15.51 28.35 3.37
CA ILE A 422 -16.21 29.64 3.30
C ILE A 422 -15.54 30.44 2.19
N VAL A 423 -16.34 30.95 1.26
CA VAL A 423 -15.90 31.80 0.17
C VAL A 423 -16.33 33.20 0.57
N ASP A 424 -15.37 34.05 0.93
CA ASP A 424 -15.59 35.46 1.31
C ASP A 424 -15.39 36.39 0.11
#